data_AF-X0X908-F1
#
_entry.id   AF-X0X908-F1
#
_cell.length_a   1.000
_cell.length_b   1.000
_cell.length_c   1.000
_cell.angle_alpha   90.00
_cell.angle_beta   90.00
_cell.angle_gamma   90.00
#
_symmetry.space_group_name_H-M   'P 1'
#
loop_
_entity.id
_entity.type
_entity.pdbx_description
1 polymer ?
#
loop_
_entity_poly.entity_id
_entity_poly.type
_entity_poly.pdbx_seq_one_letter_code
_entity_poly.pdbx_strand_id
1 'polypeptide(L)'
;MTTDPPHWGGLSGATPSEARSWRKIRDAHRDNVVVYSCASITFPLIAQYTLVRARPRPHRRLFRRINELTEILRRAARDNPRLRKEHPELFHKA
;
A
#
# COMPACT_ATOMS: atom_id res chain seq x y z
N MET A 1 4.14 2.83 14.18
CA MET A 1 4.74 3.29 15.45
C MET A 1 6.23 3.43 15.19
N THR A 2 6.81 4.59 15.45
CA THR A 2 8.24 4.86 15.22
C THR A 2 8.75 5.75 16.34
N THR A 3 10.03 5.63 16.67
CA THR A 3 10.73 6.57 17.55
C THR A 3 11.40 7.70 16.76
N ASP A 4 11.44 7.58 15.43
CA ASP A 4 12.15 8.53 14.57
C ASP A 4 11.33 9.80 14.35
N PRO A 5 11.86 10.98 14.72
CA PRO A 5 11.18 12.24 14.48
C PRO A 5 11.11 12.59 12.98
N PRO A 6 10.02 13.22 12.52
CA PRO A 6 9.85 13.55 11.11
C PRO A 6 10.78 14.66 10.61
N HIS A 7 11.25 15.54 11.50
CA HIS A 7 12.05 16.71 11.12
C HIS A 7 13.47 16.36 10.65
N TRP A 8 13.98 15.15 10.93
CA TRP A 8 15.29 14.70 10.46
C TRP A 8 15.30 14.27 8.99
N GLY A 9 14.13 14.15 8.34
CA GLY A 9 14.04 13.77 6.93
C GLY A 9 14.48 12.33 6.62
N GLY A 10 14.57 11.47 7.64
CA GLY A 10 14.87 10.05 7.48
C GLY A 10 13.66 9.25 6.99
N LEU A 11 13.88 8.24 6.16
CA LEU A 11 12.81 7.39 5.61
C LEU A 11 11.97 6.70 6.70
N SER A 12 12.58 6.36 7.83
CA SER A 12 11.94 5.69 8.96
C SER A 12 11.00 6.60 9.79
N GLY A 13 11.20 7.91 9.71
CA GLY A 13 10.36 8.95 10.32
C GLY A 13 9.41 9.63 9.33
N ALA A 14 9.40 9.20 8.07
CA ALA A 14 8.63 9.82 7.00
C ALA A 14 7.12 9.84 7.33
N THR A 15 6.49 11.00 7.13
CA THR A 15 5.08 11.18 7.48
C THR A 15 4.14 10.52 6.44
N PRO A 16 2.89 10.18 6.79
CA PRO A 16 1.91 9.70 5.81
C PRO A 16 1.68 10.69 4.66
N SER A 17 1.75 11.99 4.96
CA SER A 17 1.67 13.07 3.96
C SER A 17 2.84 13.02 2.98
N GLU A 18 4.04 12.74 3.47
CA GLU A 18 5.21 12.54 2.61
C GLU A 18 5.06 11.26 1.78
N ALA A 19 4.67 10.13 2.36
CA ALA A 19 4.43 8.90 1.59
C ALA A 19 3.37 9.07 0.49
N ARG A 20 2.41 9.99 0.66
CA ARG A 20 1.43 10.37 -0.37
C ARG A 20 2.04 11.17 -1.52
N SER A 21 3.02 12.06 -1.29
CA SER A 21 3.66 12.81 -2.39
C SER A 21 4.31 11.86 -3.40
N TRP A 22 4.81 10.72 -2.91
CA TRP A 22 5.36 9.62 -3.70
C TRP A 22 4.32 8.60 -4.18
N ARG A 23 3.03 8.85 -3.96
CA ARG A 23 1.91 7.95 -4.31
C ARG A 23 2.01 6.53 -3.73
N LYS A 24 2.74 6.35 -2.62
CA LYS A 24 2.80 5.06 -1.89
C LYS A 24 1.50 4.79 -1.13
N ILE A 25 0.82 5.86 -0.69
CA ILE A 25 -0.45 5.82 0.02
C ILE A 25 -1.49 6.58 -0.82
N ARG A 26 -2.70 6.00 -0.97
CA ARG A 26 -3.78 6.56 -1.80
C ARG A 26 -4.44 7.80 -1.19
N ASP A 27 -4.66 7.83 0.12
CA ASP A 27 -5.26 8.93 0.87
C ASP A 27 -4.46 9.11 2.17
N ALA A 28 -4.01 10.31 2.50
CA ALA A 28 -3.23 10.57 3.72
C ALA A 28 -4.09 10.99 4.92
N HIS A 29 -5.35 11.40 4.69
CA HIS A 29 -6.18 12.04 5.72
C HIS A 29 -7.27 11.12 6.27
N ARG A 30 -7.65 10.06 5.56
CA ARG A 30 -8.52 9.02 6.10
C ARG A 30 -7.71 7.85 6.65
N ASP A 31 -7.99 7.52 7.91
CA ASP A 31 -7.56 6.29 8.60
C ASP A 31 -6.05 6.05 8.73
N ASN A 32 -5.19 7.06 8.52
CA ASN A 32 -3.75 6.95 8.73
C ASN A 32 -3.30 7.76 9.94
N VAL A 33 -2.67 7.07 10.89
CA VAL A 33 -2.10 7.69 12.10
C VAL A 33 -0.70 7.15 12.35
N VAL A 34 0.19 8.01 12.83
CA VAL A 34 1.53 7.62 13.29
C VAL A 34 1.62 7.86 14.78
N VAL A 35 1.97 6.82 15.52
CA VAL A 35 2.25 6.91 16.96
C VAL A 35 3.76 7.05 17.15
N TYR A 36 4.19 8.17 17.74
CA TYR A 36 5.59 8.46 18.06
C TYR A 36 5.93 7.91 19.45
N SER A 37 6.22 6.62 19.53
CA SER A 37 6.56 5.92 20.78
C SER A 37 7.20 4.56 20.47
N CYS A 38 7.84 3.95 21.47
CA CYS A 38 8.48 2.65 21.34
C CYS A 38 7.46 1.55 21.03
N ALA A 39 7.83 0.64 20.13
CA ALA A 39 6.99 -0.48 19.72
C ALA A 39 6.66 -1.42 20.89
N SER A 40 7.59 -1.61 21.85
CA SER A 40 7.37 -2.48 23.01
C SER A 40 6.21 -2.05 23.91
N ILE A 41 5.86 -0.76 23.90
CA ILE A 41 4.72 -0.22 24.66
C ILE A 41 3.47 -0.21 23.79
N THR A 42 3.57 0.32 22.57
CA THR A 42 2.42 0.60 21.72
C THR A 42 1.84 -0.64 21.04
N PHE A 43 2.70 -1.59 20.65
CA PHE A 43 2.27 -2.78 19.92
C PHE A 43 1.36 -3.71 20.75
N PRO A 44 1.69 -4.10 22.00
CA PRO A 44 0.82 -4.98 22.78
C PRO A 44 -0.57 -4.41 23.03
N LEU A 45 -0.68 -3.09 23.27
CA LEU A 45 -1.95 -2.41 23.50
C LEU A 45 -2.86 -2.47 22.26
N ILE A 46 -2.31 -2.14 21.10
CA ILE A 46 -3.07 -2.16 19.83
C ILE A 46 -3.40 -3.60 19.44
N ALA A 47 -2.46 -4.54 19.60
CA ALA A 47 -2.68 -5.95 19.31
C ALA A 47 -3.83 -6.52 20.16
N GLN A 48 -3.80 -6.30 21.47
CA GLN A 48 -4.84 -6.80 22.36
C GLN A 48 -6.21 -6.21 22.03
N TYR A 49 -6.28 -4.89 21.81
CA TYR A 49 -7.54 -4.23 21.43
C TYR A 49 -8.11 -4.77 20.12
N THR A 50 -7.26 -4.94 19.11
CA THR A 50 -7.68 -5.44 17.80
C THR A 50 -8.12 -6.90 17.87
N LEU A 51 -7.40 -7.75 18.60
CA LEU A 51 -7.78 -9.16 18.78
C LEU A 51 -9.13 -9.33 19.48
N VAL A 52 -9.44 -8.50 20.48
CA VAL A 52 -10.71 -8.57 21.22
C VAL A 52 -11.89 -8.03 20.40
N ARG A 53 -11.68 -6.94 19.63
CA ARG A 53 -12.79 -6.23 18.96
C ARG A 53 -12.96 -6.55 17.49
N ALA A 54 -11.92 -7.03 16.80
CA ALA A 54 -11.99 -7.26 15.36
C ALA A 54 -12.62 -8.63 15.06
N ARG A 55 -13.59 -8.63 14.14
CA ARG A 55 -14.13 -9.88 13.58
C ARG A 55 -13.11 -10.49 12.61
N PRO A 56 -13.00 -11.83 12.53
CA PRO A 56 -12.19 -12.50 11.51
C PRO A 56 -12.56 -12.01 10.10
N ARG A 57 -11.55 -11.65 9.30
CA ARG A 57 -11.78 -11.24 7.91
C ARG A 57 -11.93 -12.48 7.03
N PRO A 58 -12.93 -12.54 6.14
CA PRO A 58 -13.07 -13.67 5.22
C PRO A 58 -11.86 -13.73 4.28
N HIS A 59 -11.35 -14.93 4.07
CA HIS A 59 -10.23 -15.13 3.15
C HIS A 59 -10.66 -14.81 1.72
N ARG A 60 -9.95 -13.86 1.08
CA ARG A 60 -10.23 -13.45 -0.31
C ARG A 60 -9.85 -14.50 -1.37
N ARG A 61 -9.03 -15.50 -1.00
CA ARG A 61 -8.55 -16.61 -1.87
C ARG A 61 -8.03 -16.13 -3.25
N LEU A 62 -7.32 -15.00 -3.27
CA LEU A 62 -6.91 -14.30 -4.51
C LEU A 62 -6.04 -15.14 -5.44
N PHE A 63 -5.25 -16.08 -4.92
CA PHE A 63 -4.39 -16.94 -5.73
C PHE A 63 -5.18 -17.79 -6.73
N ARG A 64 -6.41 -18.20 -6.39
CA ARG A 64 -7.30 -18.93 -7.32
C ARG A 64 -7.73 -18.08 -8.51
N ARG A 65 -7.67 -16.76 -8.37
CA ARG A 65 -8.08 -15.77 -9.38
C ARG A 65 -6.88 -15.13 -10.08
N ILE A 66 -5.67 -15.69 -9.93
CA ILE A 66 -4.46 -15.06 -10.45
C ILE A 66 -4.53 -14.85 -11.97
N ASN A 67 -4.97 -15.85 -12.73
CA ASN A 67 -5.09 -15.75 -14.18
C ASN A 67 -6.08 -14.64 -14.60
N GLU A 68 -7.25 -14.58 -13.94
CA GLU A 68 -8.25 -13.53 -14.15
C GLU A 68 -7.66 -12.13 -13.88
N LEU A 69 -7.01 -11.95 -12.72
CA LEU A 69 -6.42 -10.67 -12.32
C LEU A 69 -5.28 -10.25 -13.25
N THR A 70 -4.46 -11.21 -13.70
CA THR A 70 -3.40 -10.95 -14.68
C THR A 70 -3.97 -10.54 -16.03
N GLU A 71 -5.06 -11.14 -16.48
CA GLU A 71 -5.72 -10.71 -17.72
C GLU A 71 -6.33 -9.31 -17.60
N ILE A 72 -6.93 -8.96 -16.46
CA ILE A 72 -7.39 -7.60 -16.19
C ILE A 72 -6.22 -6.61 -16.31
N LEU A 73 -5.06 -6.93 -15.71
CA LEU A 73 -3.87 -6.09 -15.80
C LEU A 73 -3.34 -5.98 -17.23
N ARG A 74 -3.28 -7.08 -17.98
CA ARG A 74 -2.85 -7.10 -19.39
C ARG A 74 -3.78 -6.25 -20.26
N ARG A 75 -5.10 -6.38 -20.08
CA ARG A 75 -6.09 -5.59 -20.79
C ARG A 75 -5.93 -4.10 -20.48
N ALA A 76 -5.84 -3.75 -19.20
CA ALA A 76 -5.63 -2.36 -18.78
C ALA A 76 -4.33 -1.76 -19.36
N ALA A 77 -3.27 -2.57 -19.50
CA ALA A 77 -2.03 -2.15 -20.14
C ALA A 77 -2.20 -1.91 -21.66
N ARG A 78 -2.90 -2.80 -22.38
CA ARG A 78 -3.21 -2.64 -23.82
C ARG A 78 -4.07 -1.42 -24.11
N ASP A 79 -5.04 -1.15 -23.25
CA ASP A 79 -5.99 -0.05 -23.40
C ASP A 79 -5.36 1.31 -23.00
N ASN A 80 -4.16 1.33 -22.41
CA ASN A 80 -3.48 2.55 -21.98
C ASN A 80 -2.71 3.21 -23.15
N PRO A 81 -3.19 4.37 -23.67
CA PRO A 81 -2.57 5.02 -24.82
C PRO A 81 -1.19 5.60 -24.52
N ARG A 82 -0.90 6.00 -23.27
CA ARG A 82 0.43 6.50 -22.89
C ARG A 82 1.45 5.38 -22.93
N LEU A 83 1.11 4.22 -22.38
CA LEU A 83 1.99 3.05 -22.35
C LEU A 83 2.31 2.57 -23.77
N ARG A 84 1.34 2.58 -24.68
CA ARG A 84 1.54 2.26 -26.10
C ARG A 84 2.47 3.25 -26.82
N LYS A 85 2.42 4.54 -26.46
CA LYS A 85 3.28 5.58 -27.06
C LYS A 85 4.71 5.51 -26.52
N GLU A 86 4.87 5.28 -25.23
CA GLU A 86 6.17 5.24 -24.55
C GLU A 86 6.92 3.91 -24.80
N HIS A 87 6.19 2.80 -24.92
CA HIS A 87 6.74 1.45 -25.04
C HIS A 87 6.11 0.63 -26.18
N PRO A 88 6.29 1.04 -27.45
CA PRO A 88 5.72 0.34 -28.60
C PRO A 88 6.22 -1.12 -28.74
N GLU A 89 7.42 -1.43 -28.25
CA GLU A 89 8.04 -2.76 -28.28
C GLU A 89 7.24 -3.83 -27.53
N LEU A 90 6.43 -3.43 -26.54
CA LEU A 90 5.63 -4.35 -25.73
C LEU A 90 4.33 -4.81 -26.42
N PHE A 91 3.93 -4.15 -27.51
CA PHE A 91 2.65 -4.38 -28.18
C PHE A 91 2.79 -4.90 -29.62
N HIS A 92 4.01 -5.08 -30.11
CA HIS A 92 4.30 -5.36 -31.53
C HIS A 92 5.05 -6.69 -31.75
N LYS A 93 5.19 -7.54 -30.73
CA LYS A 93 5.73 -8.90 -30.89
C LYS A 93 4.62 -9.96 -30.82
N ALA A 94 4.35 -10.54 -32.01
CA ALA A 94 3.60 -11.76 -32.36
C ALA A 94 2.17 -11.91 -31.81
#